data_AF-A0AAC9ATE5-F1
#
_entry.id   AF-A0AAC9ATE5-F1
#
_cell.length_a   1.000
_cell.length_b   1.000
_cell.length_c   1.000
_cell.angle_alpha   90.00
_cell.angle_beta   90.00
_cell.angle_gamma   90.00
#
_symmetry.space_group_name_H-M   'P 1'
#
loop_
_entity.id
_entity.type
_entity.pdbx_description
1 polymer ?
#
loop_
_entity_poly.entity_id
_entity_poly.type
_entity_poly.pdbx_seq_one_letter_code
_entity_poly.pdbx_strand_id
1 'polypeptide(L)'
;MLVSEVYSTGAAAIVVHAFYPDVFEKILDLVCLLPKQHKLFVTTVAEHEAIIKKMLEQSGRVYSFRVMKNRGRDVLPFLRIFPQIRAQGFNIVVKLHTKKSPHRGDGHLWARDIHTQLLNSATLARAVEAFATDSSLGMLGPEGHFVSMSAYLGANKCKVLSIGSRLGLSEQEIQQGGFFAGTMFMARADAFDPLVRLAFDDEEFEPEAGQTDGTLAHALERAMALSVTVSGMRIASVAEPASWPTINRNYVFAKKKQIIRGLFKKCFRSYQLGLKRMQSFVRSGRI
;
A
#
# COMPACT_ATOMS: atom_id res chain seq x y z
N MET A 1 18.78 -16.57 23.37
CA MET A 1 17.32 -16.80 23.26
C MET A 1 16.64 -15.45 23.14
N LEU A 2 16.29 -15.03 21.91
CA LEU A 2 15.43 -13.86 21.72
C LEU A 2 13.99 -14.38 21.88
N VAL A 3 13.34 -13.99 22.97
CA VAL A 3 11.90 -14.13 23.10
C VAL A 3 11.31 -13.25 21.99
N SER A 4 10.81 -13.86 20.92
CA SER A 4 10.05 -13.13 19.91
C SER A 4 8.81 -12.59 20.60
N GLU A 5 8.74 -11.27 20.81
CA GLU A 5 7.50 -10.59 21.20
C GLU A 5 6.48 -10.87 20.09
N VAL A 6 5.60 -11.85 20.33
CA VAL A 6 4.41 -12.06 19.50
C VAL A 6 3.41 -11.02 19.95
N TYR A 7 3.20 -9.98 19.12
CA TYR A 7 2.30 -8.89 19.46
C TYR A 7 0.84 -9.40 19.50
N SER A 8 0.06 -8.87 20.44
CA SER A 8 -1.31 -9.34 20.72
C SER A 8 -2.31 -9.02 19.60
N THR A 9 -3.43 -9.75 19.60
CA THR A 9 -4.63 -9.52 18.78
C THR A 9 -5.21 -8.13 19.07
N GLY A 10 -4.71 -7.09 18.41
CA GLY A 10 -5.13 -5.70 18.60
C GLY A 10 -4.01 -4.68 18.45
N ALA A 11 -2.75 -5.11 18.53
CA ALA A 11 -1.61 -4.28 18.16
C ALA A 11 -1.52 -4.16 16.63
N ALA A 12 -1.19 -2.94 16.16
CA ALA A 12 -1.04 -2.64 14.73
C ALA A 12 0.41 -2.26 14.43
N ALA A 13 0.91 -2.70 13.29
CA ALA A 13 2.16 -2.23 12.71
C ALA A 13 1.88 -0.95 11.91
N ILE A 14 2.30 0.19 12.44
CA ILE A 14 2.19 1.48 11.76
C ILE A 14 3.44 1.66 10.89
N VAL A 15 3.29 1.51 9.59
CA VAL A 15 4.38 1.52 8.61
C VAL A 15 4.43 2.86 7.92
N VAL A 16 5.56 3.55 8.00
CA VAL A 16 5.73 4.87 7.39
C VAL A 16 6.99 4.88 6.52
N HIS A 17 6.81 5.17 5.23
CA HIS A 17 7.94 5.61 4.41
C HIS A 17 8.12 7.13 4.55
N ALA A 18 9.18 7.53 5.25
CA ALA A 18 9.49 8.90 5.65
C ALA A 18 10.50 9.54 4.69
N PHE A 19 10.04 9.92 3.50
CA PHE A 19 10.81 10.64 2.48
C PHE A 19 10.85 12.15 2.74
N TYR A 20 9.81 12.75 3.33
CA TYR A 20 9.79 14.18 3.70
C TYR A 20 9.77 14.35 5.22
N PRO A 21 10.89 14.77 5.85
CA PRO A 21 10.99 14.87 7.31
C PRO A 21 9.92 15.75 7.97
N ASP A 22 9.57 16.88 7.37
CA ASP A 22 8.54 17.81 7.88
C ASP A 22 7.11 17.22 7.85
N VAL A 23 6.85 16.27 6.96
CA VAL A 23 5.57 15.55 6.92
C VAL A 23 5.63 14.38 7.91
N PHE A 24 6.79 13.74 8.05
CA PHE A 24 6.96 12.66 9.02
C PHE A 24 6.77 13.14 10.45
N GLU A 25 7.27 14.32 10.80
CA GLU A 25 7.05 14.95 12.11
C GLU A 25 5.55 15.01 12.46
N LYS A 26 4.72 15.47 11.52
CA LYS A 26 3.25 15.55 11.70
C LYS A 26 2.59 14.18 11.84
N ILE A 27 3.08 13.18 11.10
CA ILE A 27 2.62 11.79 11.25
C ILE A 27 2.99 11.28 12.65
N LEU A 28 4.21 11.57 13.11
CA LEU A 28 4.72 11.14 14.40
C LEU A 28 3.93 11.77 15.55
N ASP A 29 3.55 13.05 15.45
CA ASP A 29 2.65 13.72 16.39
C ASP A 29 1.33 12.95 16.56
N LEU A 30 0.70 12.55 15.45
CA LEU A 30 -0.52 11.75 15.48
C LEU A 30 -0.29 10.36 16.11
N VAL A 31 0.82 9.70 15.77
CA VAL A 31 1.17 8.39 16.34
C VAL A 31 1.45 8.47 17.84
N CYS A 32 2.01 9.57 18.33
CA CYS A 32 2.27 9.78 19.75
C CYS A 32 0.98 9.85 20.58
N LEU A 33 -0.15 10.20 19.97
CA LEU A 33 -1.48 10.19 20.61
C LEU A 33 -2.12 8.80 20.66
N LEU A 34 -1.58 7.82 19.92
CA LEU A 34 -2.12 6.45 19.89
C LEU A 34 -1.64 5.61 21.08
N PRO A 35 -2.39 4.56 21.47
CA PRO A 35 -1.93 3.59 22.46
C PRO A 35 -0.51 3.05 22.17
N LYS A 36 0.28 2.85 23.23
CA LYS A 36 1.70 2.44 23.11
C LYS A 36 1.89 1.02 22.59
N GLN A 37 0.83 0.21 22.53
CA GLN A 37 0.85 -1.15 21.96
C GLN A 37 1.14 -1.19 20.45
N HIS A 38 0.84 -0.10 19.71
CA HIS A 38 1.12 -0.04 18.28
C HIS A 38 2.61 0.23 18.03
N LYS A 39 3.23 -0.52 17.13
CA LYS A 39 4.67 -0.40 16.83
C LYS A 39 4.88 0.39 15.56
N LEU A 40 5.89 1.26 15.55
CA LEU A 40 6.33 1.98 14.36
C LEU A 40 7.29 1.14 13.52
N PHE A 41 7.11 1.13 12.21
CA PHE A 41 8.03 0.58 11.23
C PHE A 41 8.35 1.68 10.22
N VAL A 42 9.54 2.27 10.34
CA VAL A 42 9.90 3.45 9.55
C VAL A 42 11.01 3.12 8.58
N THR A 43 10.79 3.51 7.33
CA THR A 43 11.82 3.47 6.29
C THR A 43 12.12 4.89 5.82
N THR A 44 13.36 5.16 5.48
CA THR A 44 13.76 6.45 4.89
C THR A 44 14.93 6.26 3.92
N VAL A 45 15.39 7.35 3.32
CA VAL A 45 16.55 7.43 2.44
C VAL A 45 17.78 7.91 3.21
N ALA A 46 18.98 7.59 2.73
CA ALA A 46 20.23 7.88 3.44
C ALA A 46 20.40 9.37 3.78
N GLU A 47 19.95 10.27 2.89
CA GLU A 47 20.00 11.73 3.09
C GLU A 47 19.15 12.22 4.29
N HIS A 48 18.18 11.42 4.75
CA HIS A 48 17.29 11.77 5.85
C HIS A 48 17.47 10.89 7.08
N GLU A 49 18.46 9.98 7.07
CA GLU A 49 18.67 9.02 8.16
C GLU A 49 18.78 9.70 9.53
N ALA A 50 19.70 10.67 9.66
CA ALA A 50 20.01 11.31 10.94
C ALA A 50 18.81 12.06 11.52
N ILE A 51 18.07 12.81 10.69
CA ILE A 51 16.92 13.61 11.13
C ILE A 51 15.75 12.71 11.53
N ILE A 52 15.42 11.68 10.73
CA ILE A 52 14.32 10.75 11.04
C ILE A 52 14.64 9.91 12.28
N LYS A 53 15.89 9.44 12.41
CA LYS A 53 16.32 8.67 13.57
C LYS A 53 16.23 9.48 14.86
N LYS A 54 16.66 10.75 14.84
CA LYS A 54 16.51 11.67 15.98
C LYS A 54 15.05 11.85 16.38
N MET A 55 14.14 12.07 15.42
CA MET A 55 12.69 12.19 15.69
C MET A 55 12.14 10.92 16.35
N LEU A 56 12.54 9.74 15.86
CA LEU A 56 12.12 8.45 16.43
C LEU A 56 12.60 8.26 17.87
N GLU A 57 13.87 8.55 18.14
CA GLU A 57 14.45 8.47 19.49
C GLU A 57 13.72 9.40 20.47
N GLN A 58 13.41 10.63 20.04
CA GLN A 58 12.69 11.62 20.86
C GLN A 58 11.22 11.23 21.12
N SER A 59 10.60 10.45 20.24
CA SER A 59 9.18 10.07 20.36
C SER A 59 8.86 9.14 21.54
N GLY A 60 9.86 8.41 22.05
CA GLY A 60 9.67 7.35 23.05
C GLY A 60 8.67 6.26 22.60
N ARG A 61 8.53 6.03 21.29
CA ARG A 61 7.75 4.92 20.71
C ARG A 61 8.67 3.71 20.52
N VAL A 62 8.10 2.51 20.57
CA VAL A 62 8.79 1.31 20.07
C VAL A 62 8.79 1.37 18.55
N TYR A 63 9.97 1.27 17.93
CA TYR A 63 10.12 1.36 16.48
C TYR A 63 11.10 0.34 15.90
N SER A 64 10.93 0.03 14.62
CA SER A 64 11.94 -0.55 13.74
C SER A 64 12.29 0.50 12.69
N PHE A 65 13.58 0.65 12.38
CA PHE A 65 14.05 1.68 11.44
C PHE A 65 14.98 1.07 10.38
N ARG A 66 14.79 1.45 9.12
CA ARG A 66 15.61 0.97 8.00
C ARG A 66 15.85 2.04 6.94
N VAL A 67 17.10 2.22 6.57
CA VAL A 67 17.49 3.09 5.44
C VAL A 67 17.47 2.29 4.14
N MET A 68 16.94 2.87 3.08
CA MET A 68 16.77 2.25 1.76
C MET A 68 17.18 3.20 0.63
N LYS A 69 17.41 2.65 -0.56
CA LYS A 69 17.61 3.46 -1.77
C LYS A 69 16.30 4.19 -2.13
N ASN A 70 16.41 5.38 -2.71
CA ASN A 70 15.26 6.10 -3.26
C ASN A 70 14.77 5.43 -4.55
N ARG A 71 14.01 4.34 -4.42
CA ARG A 71 13.49 3.54 -5.53
C ARG A 71 12.15 2.95 -5.18
N GLY A 72 11.21 3.00 -6.12
CA GLY A 72 9.88 2.40 -5.95
C GLY A 72 9.00 3.13 -4.94
N ARG A 73 9.30 4.40 -4.66
CA ARG A 73 8.54 5.30 -3.78
C ARG A 73 8.28 4.68 -2.41
N ASP A 74 7.05 4.78 -1.92
CA ASP A 74 6.59 4.15 -0.69
C ASP A 74 6.27 2.65 -0.83
N VAL A 75 6.20 2.14 -2.06
CA VAL A 75 5.74 0.77 -2.34
C VAL A 75 6.87 -0.24 -2.15
N LEU A 76 8.04 -0.01 -2.75
CA LEU A 76 9.16 -0.94 -2.59
C LEU A 76 9.62 -1.02 -1.12
N PRO A 77 9.80 0.09 -0.37
CA PRO A 77 10.11 0.02 1.05
C PRO A 77 9.08 -0.76 1.87
N PHE A 78 7.79 -0.61 1.55
CA PHE A 78 6.73 -1.39 2.18
C PHE A 78 6.90 -2.89 1.92
N LEU A 79 7.10 -3.31 0.67
CA LEU A 79 7.32 -4.72 0.33
C LEU A 79 8.55 -5.30 1.04
N ARG A 80 9.58 -4.50 1.29
CA ARG A 80 10.82 -4.95 1.93
C ARG A 80 10.76 -5.01 3.45
N ILE A 81 9.90 -4.22 4.09
CA ILE A 81 9.69 -4.29 5.55
C ILE A 81 8.57 -5.27 5.92
N PHE A 82 7.68 -5.59 5.00
CA PHE A 82 6.53 -6.46 5.23
C PHE A 82 6.88 -7.85 5.80
N PRO A 83 7.92 -8.58 5.33
CA PRO A 83 8.32 -9.85 5.94
C PRO A 83 8.69 -9.72 7.43
N GLN A 84 9.33 -8.62 7.81
CA GLN A 84 9.66 -8.34 9.22
C GLN A 84 8.40 -8.11 10.06
N ILE A 85 7.39 -7.43 9.51
CA ILE A 85 6.09 -7.21 10.15
C ILE A 85 5.38 -8.55 10.39
N ARG A 86 5.34 -9.42 9.38
CA ARG A 86 4.76 -10.77 9.49
C ARG A 86 5.50 -11.63 10.51
N ALA A 87 6.84 -11.61 10.49
CA ALA A 87 7.67 -12.37 11.43
C ALA A 87 7.49 -11.94 12.89
N GLN A 88 7.11 -10.69 13.15
CA GLN A 88 6.78 -10.19 14.49
C GLN A 88 5.31 -10.45 14.90
N GLY A 89 4.53 -11.15 14.08
CA GLY A 89 3.17 -11.56 14.42
C GLY A 89 2.12 -10.45 14.31
N PHE A 90 2.42 -9.32 13.66
CA PHE A 90 1.41 -8.29 13.43
C PHE A 90 0.37 -8.75 12.41
N ASN A 91 -0.89 -8.77 12.82
CA ASN A 91 -2.03 -9.12 11.96
C ASN A 91 -2.66 -7.90 11.29
N ILE A 92 -2.41 -6.68 11.81
CA ILE A 92 -2.95 -5.43 11.27
C ILE A 92 -1.80 -4.52 10.89
N VAL A 93 -1.87 -3.95 9.69
CA VAL A 93 -0.92 -2.99 9.14
C VAL A 93 -1.64 -1.68 8.88
N VAL A 94 -1.09 -0.57 9.36
CA VAL A 94 -1.47 0.78 8.96
C VAL A 94 -0.36 1.33 8.08
N LYS A 95 -0.56 1.33 6.76
CA LYS A 95 0.45 1.77 5.80
C LYS A 95 0.26 3.25 5.49
N LEU A 96 1.33 4.02 5.67
CA LEU A 96 1.41 5.46 5.45
C LEU A 96 2.69 5.81 4.71
N HIS A 97 2.73 7.01 4.15
CA HIS A 97 3.97 7.62 3.67
C HIS A 97 3.87 9.13 3.67
N THR A 98 5.03 9.77 3.59
CA THR A 98 5.12 11.20 3.43
C THR A 98 4.95 11.55 1.95
N LYS A 99 3.81 12.16 1.61
CA LYS A 99 3.56 12.66 0.25
C LYS A 99 3.52 14.18 0.27
N LYS A 100 4.27 14.82 -0.64
CA LYS A 100 4.06 16.21 -1.04
C LYS A 100 3.53 16.24 -2.47
N SER A 101 2.58 17.12 -2.73
CA SER A 101 2.12 17.41 -4.09
C SER A 101 2.49 18.87 -4.42
N PRO A 102 3.74 19.14 -4.82
CA PRO A 102 4.27 20.51 -4.95
C PRO A 102 3.59 21.35 -6.05
N HIS A 103 2.78 20.73 -6.91
CA HIS A 103 2.14 21.41 -8.04
C HIS A 103 0.77 22.05 -7.72
N ARG A 104 0.30 22.04 -6.47
CA ARG A 104 -0.99 22.66 -6.09
C ARG A 104 -0.99 23.17 -4.64
N GLY A 105 -1.66 24.30 -4.39
CA GLY A 105 -1.76 24.92 -3.06
C GLY A 105 -2.49 24.10 -1.99
N ASP A 106 -3.19 23.02 -2.36
CA ASP A 106 -4.00 22.15 -1.50
C ASP A 106 -3.38 20.77 -1.20
N GLY A 107 -2.24 20.43 -1.80
CA GLY A 107 -1.62 19.11 -1.70
C GLY A 107 -1.25 18.67 -0.27
N HIS A 108 -0.90 19.62 0.59
CA HIS A 108 -0.62 19.39 2.01
C HIS A 108 -1.89 19.11 2.82
N LEU A 109 -3.03 19.67 2.43
CA LEU A 109 -4.31 19.44 3.10
C LEU A 109 -4.79 18.01 2.85
N TRP A 110 -4.60 17.48 1.64
CA TRP A 110 -4.97 16.12 1.24
C TRP A 110 -4.19 15.02 1.97
N ALA A 111 -2.85 15.14 2.05
CA ALA A 111 -2.05 14.14 2.75
C ALA A 111 -2.37 14.14 4.25
N ARG A 112 -2.53 15.34 4.82
CA ARG A 112 -2.95 15.53 6.22
C ARG A 112 -4.34 14.94 6.49
N ASP A 113 -5.27 15.08 5.55
CA ASP A 113 -6.62 14.50 5.68
C ASP A 113 -6.55 12.98 5.80
N ILE A 114 -5.84 12.30 4.89
CA ILE A 114 -5.64 10.83 4.97
C ILE A 114 -4.94 10.43 6.27
N HIS A 115 -3.85 11.13 6.65
CA HIS A 115 -3.13 10.84 7.89
C HIS A 115 -4.07 10.94 9.10
N THR A 116 -4.92 11.97 9.15
CA THR A 116 -5.87 12.17 10.24
C THR A 116 -6.96 11.11 10.26
N GLN A 117 -7.53 10.75 9.10
CA GLN A 117 -8.52 9.69 8.99
C GLN A 117 -7.96 8.33 9.47
N LEU A 118 -6.69 8.03 9.16
CA LEU A 118 -6.09 6.73 9.48
C LEU A 118 -5.42 6.68 10.87
N LEU A 119 -4.94 7.80 11.42
CA LEU A 119 -4.25 7.84 12.72
C LEU A 119 -5.08 8.46 13.85
N ASN A 120 -6.35 8.75 13.62
CA ASN A 120 -7.26 9.09 14.71
C ASN A 120 -7.47 7.87 15.63
N SER A 121 -7.23 8.03 16.93
CA SER A 121 -7.28 6.94 17.93
C SER A 121 -8.60 6.17 17.92
N ALA A 122 -9.74 6.88 17.88
CA ALA A 122 -11.05 6.24 17.82
C ALA A 122 -11.26 5.48 16.50
N THR A 123 -10.74 6.01 15.39
CA THR A 123 -10.84 5.35 14.08
C THR A 123 -9.98 4.10 14.00
N LEU A 124 -8.75 4.14 14.52
CA LEU A 124 -7.90 2.95 14.61
C LEU A 124 -8.52 1.89 15.52
N ALA A 125 -9.09 2.28 16.67
CA ALA A 125 -9.78 1.35 17.56
C ALA A 125 -10.97 0.67 16.88
N ARG A 126 -11.83 1.44 16.18
CA ARG A 126 -12.93 0.87 15.39
C ARG A 126 -12.46 -0.05 14.27
N ALA A 127 -11.37 0.30 13.59
CA ALA A 127 -10.80 -0.54 12.55
C ALA A 127 -10.26 -1.87 13.11
N VAL A 128 -9.56 -1.82 14.25
CA VAL A 128 -9.09 -3.03 14.95
C VAL A 128 -10.28 -3.92 15.34
N GLU A 129 -11.35 -3.34 15.89
CA GLU A 129 -12.57 -4.07 16.23
C GLU A 129 -13.26 -4.67 14.99
N ALA A 130 -13.34 -3.91 13.89
CA ALA A 130 -13.90 -4.40 12.63
C ALA A 130 -13.09 -5.58 12.06
N PHE A 131 -11.75 -5.51 12.12
CA PHE A 131 -10.90 -6.66 11.77
C PHE A 131 -11.00 -7.81 12.80
N ALA A 132 -11.39 -7.58 14.05
CA ALA A 132 -11.60 -8.67 14.99
C ALA A 132 -12.92 -9.41 14.72
N THR A 133 -13.96 -8.67 14.35
CA THR A 133 -15.34 -9.17 14.25
C THR A 133 -15.77 -9.63 12.85
N ASP A 134 -15.13 -9.13 11.79
CA ASP A 134 -15.41 -9.52 10.41
C ASP A 134 -14.16 -10.13 9.74
N SER A 135 -14.13 -11.46 9.63
CA SER A 135 -13.07 -12.19 8.94
C SER A 135 -13.01 -11.92 7.44
N SER A 136 -14.12 -11.46 6.82
CA SER A 136 -14.15 -11.10 5.41
C SER A 136 -13.51 -9.74 5.14
N LEU A 137 -13.41 -8.84 6.12
CA LEU A 137 -12.82 -7.52 5.94
C LEU A 137 -11.29 -7.60 5.88
N GLY A 138 -10.70 -7.22 4.74
CA GLY A 138 -9.25 -7.28 4.51
C GLY A 138 -8.53 -5.95 4.42
N MET A 139 -9.23 -4.87 4.02
CA MET A 139 -8.63 -3.54 3.89
C MET A 139 -9.64 -2.43 4.17
N LEU A 140 -9.19 -1.42 4.91
CA LEU A 140 -9.88 -0.17 5.16
C LEU A 140 -9.04 0.98 4.61
N GLY A 141 -9.61 1.85 3.80
CA GLY A 141 -8.92 3.05 3.33
C GLY A 141 -9.67 4.33 3.70
N PRO A 142 -9.04 5.49 3.45
CA PRO A 142 -9.65 6.77 3.75
C PRO A 142 -10.88 7.03 2.86
N GLU A 143 -11.93 7.59 3.47
CA GLU A 143 -13.21 7.89 2.82
C GLU A 143 -13.01 8.84 1.63
N GLY A 144 -13.70 8.58 0.53
CA GLY A 144 -13.57 9.38 -0.69
C GLY A 144 -12.29 9.13 -1.52
N HIS A 145 -11.40 8.22 -1.13
CA HIS A 145 -10.19 7.90 -1.91
C HIS A 145 -10.25 6.57 -2.68
N PHE A 146 -11.34 5.82 -2.52
CA PHE A 146 -11.56 4.62 -3.32
C PHE A 146 -11.98 5.01 -4.73
N VAL A 147 -11.18 4.63 -5.73
CA VAL A 147 -11.42 4.97 -7.14
C VAL A 147 -11.54 3.71 -7.99
N SER A 148 -12.25 3.82 -9.10
CA SER A 148 -12.42 2.73 -10.06
C SER A 148 -11.10 2.33 -10.71
N MET A 149 -10.81 1.03 -10.78
CA MET A 149 -9.60 0.52 -11.44
C MET A 149 -9.60 0.95 -12.91
N SER A 150 -10.65 0.59 -13.67
CA SER A 150 -10.74 0.86 -15.11
C SER A 150 -10.60 2.32 -15.49
N ALA A 151 -11.11 3.25 -14.67
CA ALA A 151 -11.00 4.69 -14.92
C ALA A 151 -9.58 5.26 -14.68
N TYR A 152 -8.74 4.58 -13.90
CA TYR A 152 -7.45 5.08 -13.42
C TYR A 152 -6.26 4.16 -13.72
N LEU A 153 -6.39 3.23 -14.66
CA LEU A 153 -5.26 2.39 -15.13
C LEU A 153 -4.14 3.21 -15.81
N GLY A 154 -4.50 4.25 -16.57
CA GLY A 154 -3.53 5.15 -17.21
C GLY A 154 -2.42 4.43 -17.97
N ALA A 155 -1.18 4.90 -17.82
CA ALA A 155 0.00 4.27 -18.42
C ALA A 155 0.36 2.91 -17.78
N ASN A 156 -0.25 2.58 -16.64
CA ASN A 156 0.02 1.35 -15.89
C ASN A 156 -0.84 0.15 -16.31
N LYS A 157 -1.79 0.31 -17.26
CA LYS A 157 -2.73 -0.77 -17.65
C LYS A 157 -2.03 -2.12 -17.83
N CYS A 158 -0.97 -2.19 -18.63
CA CYS A 158 -0.31 -3.47 -18.93
C CYS A 158 0.41 -4.07 -17.72
N LYS A 159 1.02 -3.23 -16.87
CA LYS A 159 1.67 -3.71 -15.65
C LYS A 159 0.63 -4.24 -14.66
N VAL A 160 -0.48 -3.53 -14.47
CA VAL A 160 -1.57 -3.96 -13.57
C VAL A 160 -2.20 -5.27 -14.06
N LEU A 161 -2.49 -5.39 -15.35
CA LEU A 161 -3.02 -6.64 -15.91
C LEU A 161 -2.04 -7.81 -15.78
N SER A 162 -0.74 -7.56 -15.98
CA SER A 162 0.30 -8.57 -15.76
C SER A 162 0.35 -9.02 -14.30
N ILE A 163 0.33 -8.08 -13.35
CA ILE A 163 0.33 -8.38 -11.92
C ILE A 163 -0.93 -9.15 -11.52
N GLY A 164 -2.12 -8.67 -11.90
CA GLY A 164 -3.38 -9.34 -11.59
C GLY A 164 -3.46 -10.74 -12.20
N SER A 165 -2.95 -10.94 -13.42
CA SER A 165 -2.86 -12.28 -14.02
C SER A 165 -1.92 -13.21 -13.24
N ARG A 166 -0.81 -12.71 -12.70
CA ARG A 166 0.08 -13.49 -11.82
C ARG A 166 -0.58 -13.83 -10.47
N LEU A 167 -1.54 -13.02 -10.03
CA LEU A 167 -2.40 -13.30 -8.89
C LEU A 167 -3.57 -14.24 -9.23
N GLY A 168 -3.73 -14.64 -10.50
CA GLY A 168 -4.81 -15.54 -10.92
C GLY A 168 -6.12 -14.85 -11.30
N LEU A 169 -6.14 -13.52 -11.44
CA LEU A 169 -7.33 -12.76 -11.82
C LEU A 169 -7.44 -12.60 -13.34
N SER A 170 -8.67 -12.64 -13.85
CA SER A 170 -9.01 -12.27 -15.22
C SER A 170 -8.93 -10.75 -15.44
N GLU A 171 -8.80 -10.31 -16.70
CA GLU A 171 -8.85 -8.87 -17.04
C GLU A 171 -10.18 -8.23 -16.60
N GLN A 172 -11.28 -8.97 -16.66
CA GLN A 172 -12.59 -8.48 -16.24
C GLN A 172 -12.63 -8.21 -14.73
N GLU A 173 -12.19 -9.16 -13.90
CA GLU A 173 -12.14 -9.00 -12.44
C GLU A 173 -11.25 -7.82 -12.05
N ILE A 174 -10.09 -7.67 -12.70
CA ILE A 174 -9.20 -6.54 -12.47
C ILE A 174 -9.90 -5.21 -12.79
N GLN A 175 -10.55 -5.10 -13.96
CA GLN A 175 -11.16 -3.85 -14.40
C GLN A 175 -12.41 -3.44 -13.60
N GLN A 176 -13.16 -4.42 -13.07
CA GLN A 176 -14.34 -4.19 -12.24
C GLN A 176 -14.00 -3.74 -10.81
N GLY A 177 -12.77 -4.00 -10.36
CA GLY A 177 -12.31 -3.59 -9.04
C GLY A 177 -12.09 -2.09 -8.85
N GLY A 178 -11.60 -1.74 -7.68
CA GLY A 178 -11.15 -0.40 -7.31
C GLY A 178 -9.94 -0.45 -6.40
N PHE A 179 -9.37 0.72 -6.09
CA PHE A 179 -8.21 0.85 -5.21
C PHE A 179 -8.22 2.19 -4.49
N PHE A 180 -7.50 2.29 -3.37
CA PHE A 180 -7.29 3.57 -2.69
C PHE A 180 -6.15 4.34 -3.38
N ALA A 181 -6.50 5.46 -4.01
CA ALA A 181 -5.50 6.35 -4.60
C ALA A 181 -4.70 7.05 -3.50
N GLY A 182 -3.37 6.89 -3.52
CA GLY A 182 -2.48 7.40 -2.50
C GLY A 182 -1.71 6.34 -1.71
N THR A 183 -1.97 5.04 -1.92
CA THR A 183 -1.26 3.93 -1.27
C THR A 183 -1.18 4.01 0.27
N MET A 184 -2.22 4.53 0.91
CA MET A 184 -2.33 4.61 2.37
C MET A 184 -3.65 3.99 2.82
N PHE A 185 -3.59 3.07 3.78
CA PHE A 185 -4.71 2.24 4.22
C PHE A 185 -4.39 1.52 5.54
N MET A 186 -5.41 0.93 6.15
CA MET A 186 -5.28 -0.16 7.12
C MET A 186 -5.64 -1.48 6.47
N ALA A 187 -5.00 -2.58 6.83
CA ALA A 187 -5.32 -3.88 6.26
C ALA A 187 -4.89 -5.01 7.16
N ARG A 188 -5.52 -6.18 6.97
CA ARG A 188 -4.97 -7.42 7.48
C ARG A 188 -3.64 -7.69 6.81
N ALA A 189 -2.68 -8.17 7.59
CA ALA A 189 -1.35 -8.44 7.07
C ALA A 189 -1.41 -9.57 6.02
N ASP A 190 -2.08 -10.68 6.33
CA ASP A 190 -2.21 -11.84 5.43
C ASP A 190 -2.85 -11.52 4.06
N ALA A 191 -3.67 -10.47 3.95
CA ALA A 191 -4.22 -9.99 2.68
C ALA A 191 -3.16 -9.60 1.64
N PHE A 192 -1.91 -9.34 2.05
CA PHE A 192 -0.79 -9.03 1.14
C PHE A 192 0.14 -10.20 0.86
N ASP A 193 -0.06 -11.36 1.49
CA ASP A 193 0.77 -12.54 1.26
C ASP A 193 0.79 -12.94 -0.24
N PRO A 194 -0.33 -12.92 -1.01
CA PRO A 194 -0.31 -13.20 -2.44
C PRO A 194 0.60 -12.25 -3.24
N LEU A 195 0.50 -10.94 -2.97
CA LEU A 195 1.31 -9.94 -3.67
C LEU A 195 2.79 -10.04 -3.33
N VAL A 196 3.13 -10.30 -2.07
CA VAL A 196 4.52 -10.42 -1.61
C VAL A 196 5.18 -11.68 -2.17
N ARG A 197 4.44 -12.78 -2.31
CA ARG A 197 4.92 -14.02 -2.96
C ARG A 197 5.26 -13.86 -4.43
N LEU A 198 4.78 -12.80 -5.10
CA LEU A 198 5.22 -12.47 -6.45
C LEU A 198 6.70 -12.06 -6.52
N ALA A 199 7.34 -11.78 -5.37
CA ALA A 199 8.78 -11.63 -5.22
C ALA A 199 9.40 -10.69 -6.26
N PHE A 200 8.85 -9.48 -6.38
CA PHE A 200 9.43 -8.45 -7.26
C PHE A 200 10.86 -8.13 -6.83
N ASP A 201 11.76 -7.98 -7.80
CA ASP A 201 13.14 -7.55 -7.56
C ASP A 201 13.23 -6.02 -7.49
N ASP A 202 14.22 -5.48 -6.77
CA ASP A 202 14.42 -4.03 -6.64
C ASP A 202 14.69 -3.39 -8.03
N GLU A 203 15.34 -4.14 -8.91
CA GLU A 203 15.76 -3.75 -10.25
C GLU A 203 14.60 -3.62 -11.23
N GLU A 204 13.46 -4.26 -10.96
CA GLU A 204 12.23 -4.12 -11.76
C GLU A 204 11.55 -2.75 -11.55
N PHE A 205 11.83 -2.06 -10.45
CA PHE A 205 11.32 -0.72 -10.22
C PHE A 205 12.13 0.30 -11.04
N GLU A 206 11.48 1.25 -11.66
CA GLU A 206 12.18 2.29 -12.40
C GLU A 206 13.02 3.20 -11.46
N PRO A 207 14.19 3.70 -11.88
CA PRO A 207 14.88 4.77 -11.15
C PRO A 207 13.98 5.99 -10.97
N GLU A 208 14.03 6.65 -9.82
CA GLU A 208 13.20 7.84 -9.57
C GLU A 208 13.70 9.03 -10.39
N ALA A 209 12.82 9.59 -11.22
CA ALA A 209 13.05 10.76 -12.07
C ALA A 209 11.83 11.70 -12.08
N GLY A 210 11.01 11.66 -11.02
CA GLY A 210 9.80 12.51 -10.90
C GLY A 210 8.62 12.04 -11.76
N GLN A 211 8.58 10.76 -12.16
CA GLN A 211 7.49 10.20 -12.94
C GLN A 211 6.14 10.36 -12.21
N THR A 212 5.08 10.69 -12.93
CA THR A 212 3.74 10.88 -12.34
C THR A 212 2.80 9.70 -12.60
N ASP A 213 3.22 8.73 -13.42
CA ASP A 213 2.46 7.55 -13.84
C ASP A 213 3.41 6.55 -14.53
N GLY A 214 2.93 5.33 -14.81
CA GLY A 214 3.63 4.35 -15.68
C GLY A 214 4.77 3.53 -15.06
N THR A 215 5.08 3.70 -13.77
CA THR A 215 6.11 2.90 -13.08
C THR A 215 5.54 1.67 -12.38
N LEU A 216 6.37 0.67 -12.07
CA LEU A 216 5.97 -0.50 -11.29
C LEU A 216 5.37 -0.12 -9.93
N ALA A 217 5.90 0.90 -9.26
CA ALA A 217 5.32 1.40 -8.01
C ALA A 217 3.86 1.84 -8.17
N HIS A 218 3.53 2.57 -9.25
CA HIS A 218 2.15 2.98 -9.52
C HIS A 218 1.26 1.78 -9.90
N ALA A 219 1.81 0.78 -10.61
CA ALA A 219 1.05 -0.44 -10.90
C ALA A 219 0.76 -1.24 -9.63
N LEU A 220 1.72 -1.31 -8.70
CA LEU A 220 1.58 -2.02 -7.43
C LEU A 220 0.67 -1.29 -6.44
N GLU A 221 0.62 0.04 -6.44
CA GLU A 221 -0.41 0.81 -5.70
C GLU A 221 -1.82 0.27 -5.99
N ARG A 222 -2.13 0.03 -7.27
CA ARG A 222 -3.41 -0.55 -7.72
C ARG A 222 -3.52 -2.01 -7.32
N ALA A 223 -2.44 -2.77 -7.45
CA ALA A 223 -2.42 -4.19 -7.14
C ALA A 223 -2.58 -4.51 -5.64
N MET A 224 -2.35 -3.55 -4.73
CA MET A 224 -2.60 -3.74 -3.30
C MET A 224 -4.05 -4.18 -3.04
N ALA A 225 -5.03 -3.56 -3.70
CA ALA A 225 -6.44 -3.94 -3.58
C ALA A 225 -6.73 -5.30 -4.23
N LEU A 226 -6.08 -5.62 -5.35
CA LEU A 226 -6.21 -6.93 -6.00
C LEU A 226 -5.73 -8.08 -5.10
N SER A 227 -4.69 -7.85 -4.30
CA SER A 227 -4.20 -8.83 -3.32
C SER A 227 -5.26 -9.15 -2.26
N VAL A 228 -6.00 -8.13 -1.82
CA VAL A 228 -7.11 -8.31 -0.88
C VAL A 228 -8.23 -9.12 -1.53
N THR A 229 -8.59 -8.77 -2.77
CA THR A 229 -9.63 -9.47 -3.53
C THR A 229 -9.31 -10.95 -3.76
N VAL A 230 -8.08 -11.29 -4.19
CA VAL A 230 -7.69 -12.70 -4.41
C VAL A 230 -7.62 -13.49 -3.10
N SER A 231 -7.45 -12.82 -1.96
CA SER A 231 -7.53 -13.44 -0.64
C SER A 231 -8.98 -13.70 -0.19
N GLY A 232 -9.98 -13.45 -1.04
CA GLY A 232 -11.39 -13.64 -0.73
C GLY A 232 -11.95 -12.58 0.23
N MET A 233 -11.22 -11.49 0.44
CA MET A 233 -11.58 -10.46 1.40
C MET A 233 -12.20 -9.23 0.73
N ARG A 234 -13.09 -8.55 1.46
CA ARG A 234 -13.68 -7.29 1.07
C ARG A 234 -12.83 -6.10 1.51
N ILE A 235 -13.06 -5.00 0.80
CA ILE A 235 -12.50 -3.68 1.09
C ILE A 235 -13.64 -2.82 1.64
N ALA A 236 -13.34 -1.85 2.49
CA ALA A 236 -14.29 -0.86 2.99
C ALA A 236 -13.59 0.49 3.28
N SER A 237 -14.37 1.50 3.65
CA SER A 237 -13.86 2.77 4.13
C SER A 237 -13.73 2.75 5.66
N VAL A 238 -12.77 3.51 6.20
CA VAL A 238 -12.67 3.73 7.66
C VAL A 238 -13.88 4.46 8.26
N ALA A 239 -14.65 5.19 7.44
CA ALA A 239 -15.88 5.84 7.88
C ALA A 239 -17.01 4.83 8.10
N GLU A 240 -17.11 3.83 7.21
CA GLU A 240 -18.14 2.78 7.25
C GLU A 240 -17.52 1.39 7.07
N PRO A 241 -16.87 0.82 8.11
CA PRO A 241 -16.20 -0.48 7.98
C PRO A 241 -17.13 -1.64 7.63
N ALA A 242 -18.42 -1.55 7.96
CA ALA A 242 -19.44 -2.56 7.64
C ALA A 242 -19.97 -2.49 6.19
N SER A 243 -19.68 -1.42 5.46
CA SER A 243 -20.18 -1.16 4.10
C SER A 243 -19.13 -1.47 3.03
N TRP A 244 -19.56 -1.59 1.78
CA TRP A 244 -18.65 -1.51 0.63
C TRP A 244 -18.20 -0.06 0.40
N PRO A 245 -16.98 0.19 -0.09
CA PRO A 245 -16.47 1.53 -0.26
C PRO A 245 -17.18 2.20 -1.44
N THR A 246 -17.51 3.47 -1.29
CA THR A 246 -18.09 4.25 -2.38
C THR A 246 -17.03 4.60 -3.41
N ILE A 247 -17.26 4.26 -4.68
CA ILE A 247 -16.38 4.68 -5.77
C ILE A 247 -16.49 6.19 -5.96
N ASN A 248 -15.40 6.91 -5.70
CA ASN A 248 -15.31 8.32 -6.01
C ASN A 248 -15.17 8.53 -7.53
N ARG A 249 -16.25 8.99 -8.16
CA ARG A 249 -16.31 9.26 -9.61
C ARG A 249 -15.69 10.61 -10.01
N ASN A 250 -15.54 11.51 -9.05
CA ASN A 250 -15.04 12.88 -9.24
C ASN A 250 -13.77 13.08 -8.42
N TYR A 251 -12.83 12.16 -8.55
CA TYR A 251 -11.57 12.23 -7.82
C TYR A 251 -10.69 13.35 -8.38
N VAL A 252 -10.80 14.54 -7.79
CA VAL A 252 -10.16 15.80 -8.24
C VAL A 252 -8.63 15.75 -8.22
N PHE A 253 -8.06 14.73 -7.56
CA PHE A 253 -6.62 14.58 -7.35
C PHE A 253 -5.93 13.70 -8.41
N ALA A 254 -6.69 13.06 -9.29
CA ALA A 254 -6.12 12.35 -10.45
C ALA A 254 -6.88 12.71 -11.72
N LYS A 255 -6.15 13.11 -12.77
CA LYS A 255 -6.75 13.32 -14.09
C LYS A 255 -7.16 11.97 -14.67
N LYS A 256 -8.43 11.81 -15.06
CA LYS A 256 -8.86 10.70 -15.92
C LYS A 256 -8.10 10.80 -17.24
N LYS A 257 -7.18 9.87 -17.53
CA LYS A 257 -6.50 9.82 -18.82
C LYS A 257 -7.31 8.93 -19.76
N GLN A 258 -7.71 9.46 -20.92
CA GLN A 258 -8.40 8.68 -21.94
C GLN A 258 -7.55 7.47 -22.37
N ILE A 259 -8.22 6.33 -22.55
CA ILE A 259 -7.61 5.09 -23.03
C ILE A 259 -7.12 5.31 -24.47
N ILE A 260 -5.81 5.38 -24.68
CA ILE A 260 -5.24 5.42 -26.03
C ILE A 260 -5.35 4.01 -26.63
N ARG A 261 -6.24 3.82 -27.61
CA ARG A 261 -6.56 2.54 -28.28
C ARG A 261 -5.35 1.83 -28.95
N GLY A 262 -4.17 2.46 -29.05
CA GLY A 262 -2.97 1.91 -29.68
C GLY A 262 -2.04 1.04 -28.80
N LEU A 263 -2.14 1.11 -27.47
CA LEU A 263 -1.28 0.36 -26.54
C LEU A 263 -1.61 -1.15 -26.44
N PHE A 264 -2.74 -1.58 -27.01
CA PHE A 264 -3.28 -2.94 -26.90
C PHE A 264 -2.36 -4.03 -27.47
N LYS A 265 -1.68 -3.78 -28.61
CA LYS A 265 -0.84 -4.81 -29.27
C LYS A 265 0.43 -5.17 -28.48
N LYS A 266 1.05 -4.21 -27.79
CA LYS A 266 2.23 -4.47 -26.93
C LYS A 266 1.82 -5.17 -25.62
N CYS A 267 0.67 -4.78 -25.07
CA CYS A 267 0.10 -5.35 -23.84
C CYS A 267 -0.14 -6.87 -23.96
N PHE A 268 -0.75 -7.29 -25.07
CA PHE A 268 -1.11 -8.69 -25.32
C PHE A 268 0.12 -9.61 -25.42
N ARG A 269 1.23 -9.13 -25.99
CA ARG A 269 2.49 -9.90 -26.09
C ARG A 269 3.12 -10.17 -24.72
N SER A 270 3.18 -9.17 -23.84
CA SER A 270 3.71 -9.35 -22.48
C SER A 270 2.81 -10.24 -21.62
N TYR A 271 1.48 -10.13 -21.78
CA TYR A 271 0.51 -11.02 -21.13
C TYR A 271 0.69 -12.49 -21.56
N GLN A 272 0.83 -12.75 -22.86
CA GLN A 272 1.10 -14.10 -23.38
C GLN A 272 2.45 -14.68 -22.92
N LEU A 273 3.49 -13.84 -22.80
CA LEU A 273 4.79 -14.26 -22.27
C LEU A 273 4.72 -14.62 -20.78
N GLY A 274 3.93 -13.89 -19.98
CA GLY A 274 3.66 -14.20 -18.58
C GLY A 274 2.94 -15.53 -18.40
N LEU A 275 1.87 -15.77 -19.17
CA LEU A 275 1.14 -17.05 -19.20
C LEU A 275 2.05 -18.24 -19.56
N LYS A 276 2.92 -18.09 -20.57
CA LYS A 276 3.87 -19.14 -20.98
C LYS A 276 4.90 -19.46 -19.89
N ARG A 277 5.42 -18.44 -19.19
CA ARG A 277 6.34 -18.65 -18.06
C ARG A 277 5.65 -19.38 -16.91
N MET A 278 4.43 -18.99 -16.54
CA MET A 278 3.66 -19.66 -15.48
C MET A 278 3.37 -21.12 -15.80
N GLN A 279 2.98 -21.43 -17.04
CA GLN A 279 2.77 -22.82 -17.50
C GLN A 279 4.07 -23.64 -17.52
N SER A 280 5.23 -23.02 -17.79
CA SER A 280 6.51 -23.73 -17.70
C SER A 280 6.95 -24.05 -16.26
N PHE A 281 6.64 -23.18 -15.30
CA PHE A 281 6.96 -23.42 -13.88
C PHE A 281 6.14 -24.57 -13.30
N VAL A 282 4.83 -24.59 -13.57
CA VAL A 282 3.92 -25.67 -13.16
C VAL A 282 4.31 -27.03 -13.78
N ARG A 283 4.77 -27.04 -15.04
CA ARG A 283 5.26 -28.27 -15.70
C ARG A 283 6.63 -28.74 -15.21
N SER A 284 7.43 -27.86 -14.62
CA SER A 284 8.79 -28.17 -14.17
C SER A 284 8.88 -28.79 -12.76
N GLY A 285 7.74 -28.97 -12.07
CA GLY A 285 7.71 -29.56 -10.72
C GLY A 285 8.47 -28.76 -9.66
N ARG A 286 8.74 -27.47 -9.90
CA ARG A 286 9.36 -26.55 -8.92
C ARG A 286 8.27 -25.82 -8.15
N ILE A 287 7.51 -26.56 -7.35
CA ILE A 287 6.79 -26.09 -6.16
C ILE A 287 7.12 -27.07 -5.05
#